data_AF-A0A509ELA5-F1
#
_entry.id   AF-A0A509ELA5-F1
#
_cell.length_a   1.000
_cell.length_b   1.000
_cell.length_c   1.000
_cell.angle_alpha   90.00
_cell.angle_beta   90.00
_cell.angle_gamma   90.00
#
_symmetry.space_group_name_H-M   'P 1'
#
loop_
_entity.id
_entity.type
_entity.pdbx_description
1 polymer ?
#
loop_
_entity_poly.entity_id
_entity_poly.type
_entity_poly.pdbx_seq_one_letter_code
_entity_poly.pdbx_strand_id
1 'polypeptide(L)' 'MRSYNLFRLRAVDGLCCAVPEACTVPPFLGGGHWTFEGKLENQGGLPLDFDGRAADTAVRFNGFYLFQTVDRRYIG' A
#
# COMPACT_ATOMS: atom_id res chain seq x y z
N MET A 1 -3.77 -14.70 -7.63
CA MET A 1 -3.45 -13.25 -7.62
C MET A 1 -3.52 -12.80 -6.17
N ARG A 2 -2.56 -12.00 -5.67
CA ARG A 2 -2.51 -11.59 -4.25
C ARG A 2 -3.35 -10.33 -4.01
N SER A 3 -4.13 -10.36 -2.93
CA SER A 3 -4.77 -9.18 -2.36
C SER A 3 -3.78 -8.44 -1.46
N TYR A 4 -3.81 -7.10 -1.50
CA TYR A 4 -2.97 -6.25 -0.68
C TYR A 4 -3.80 -5.35 0.21
N ASN A 5 -3.46 -5.26 1.49
CA ASN A 5 -3.95 -4.23 2.40
C ASN A 5 -3.21 -2.93 2.12
N LEU A 6 -3.94 -1.87 1.78
CA LEU A 6 -3.40 -0.55 1.50
C LEU A 6 -3.50 0.34 2.73
N PHE A 7 -2.37 0.95 3.09
CA PHE A 7 -2.25 1.92 4.15
C PHE A 7 -1.72 3.23 3.58
N ARG A 8 -2.32 4.37 3.95
CA ARG A 8 -1.86 5.70 3.54
C ARG A 8 -1.21 6.42 4.73
N LEU A 9 -0.09 7.09 4.50
CA LEU A 9 0.55 7.90 5.54
C LEU A 9 -0.24 9.20 5.70
N ARG A 10 -0.66 9.51 6.93
CA ARG A 10 -1.38 10.76 7.26
C ARG A 10 -0.49 12.00 7.16
N ALA A 11 0.81 11.83 7.37
CA ALA A 11 1.77 12.92 7.40
C ALA A 11 2.29 13.34 6.01
N VAL A 12 2.17 12.47 5.00
CA VAL A 12 2.69 12.72 3.65
C VAL A 12 1.62 12.32 2.65
N ASP A 13 1.10 13.31 1.95
CA ASP A 13 0.15 13.09 0.88
C ASP A 13 0.72 12.25 -0.26
N GLY A 14 -0.11 11.34 -0.76
CA GLY A 14 0.26 10.40 -1.80
C GLY A 14 1.14 9.23 -1.34
N LEU A 15 1.69 9.21 -0.12
CA LEU A 15 2.51 8.06 0.31
C LEU A 15 1.64 6.90 0.79
N CYS A 16 1.78 5.77 0.12
CA CYS A 16 1.00 4.56 0.33
C CYS A 16 1.91 3.33 0.59
N CYS A 17 1.43 2.42 1.42
CA CYS A 17 2.08 1.16 1.75
C CYS A 17 1.10 0.01 1.49
N ALA A 18 1.47 -0.88 0.58
CA ALA A 18 0.73 -2.11 0.28
C ALA A 18 1.38 -3.30 0.98
N VAL A 19 0.60 -4.01 1.79
CA VAL A 19 1.03 -5.20 2.52
C VAL A 19 0.19 -6.39 2.05
N PRO A 20 0.77 -7.51 1.58
CA PRO A 20 -0.01 -8.68 1.21
C PRO A 20 -0.85 -9.17 2.39
N GLU A 21 -2.08 -9.62 2.14
CA GLU A 21 -2.90 -10.22 3.21
C GLU A 21 -2.27 -11.45 3.86
N ALA A 22 -1.44 -12.17 3.09
CA ALA A 22 -0.69 -13.32 3.59
C ALA A 22 0.49 -12.95 4.49
N CYS A 23 0.86 -11.67 4.58
CA CYS A 23 1.98 -11.18 5.37
C CYS A 23 1.48 -10.44 6.61
N THR A 24 2.24 -10.56 7.71
CA THR A 24 2.01 -9.78 8.92
C THR A 24 2.21 -8.30 8.64
N VAL A 25 1.27 -7.47 9.14
CA VAL A 25 1.34 -6.02 9.03
C VAL A 25 2.57 -5.53 9.80
N PRO A 26 3.50 -4.81 9.14
CA PRO A 26 4.67 -4.27 9.81
C PRO A 26 4.33 -3.36 11.01
N PRO A 27 5.10 -3.42 12.10
CA PRO A 27 4.79 -2.66 13.33
C PRO A 27 4.79 -1.14 13.12
N PHE A 28 5.55 -0.62 12.15
CA PHE A 28 5.56 0.81 11.83
C PHE A 28 4.21 1.33 11.31
N LEU A 29 3.36 0.46 10.75
CA LEU A 29 2.01 0.81 10.33
C LEU A 29 1.05 0.93 11.53
N GLY A 30 1.37 0.30 12.66
CA GLY A 30 0.55 0.32 13.87
C GLY A 30 0.65 1.61 14.70
N GLY A 31 1.62 2.49 14.40
CA GLY A 31 1.89 3.70 15.18
C GLY A 31 0.88 4.86 15.02
N GLY A 32 -0.30 4.62 14.44
CA GLY A 32 -1.35 5.64 14.25
C GLY A 32 -1.06 6.71 13.17
N HIS A 33 0.14 6.67 12.56
CA HIS A 33 0.51 7.54 11.45
C HIS A 33 -0.08 7.07 10.12
N TRP A 34 -0.45 5.79 10.03
CA TRP A 34 -0.98 5.17 8.83
C TRP A 34 -2.48 4.93 8.97
N THR A 35 -3.24 5.26 7.93
CA THR A 35 -4.68 4.96 7.82
C THR A 35 -4.85 3.75 6.90
N PHE A 36 -5.60 2.75 7.33
CA PHE A 36 -6.02 1.66 6.44
C PHE A 36 -7.09 2.18 5.48
N GLU A 37 -6.76 2.25 4.19
CA GLU A 37 -7.67 2.76 3.14
C GLU A 37 -8.54 1.64 2.56
N GLY A 38 -8.09 0.39 2.65
CA GLY A 38 -8.84 -0.76 2.17
C GLY A 38 -7.94 -1.83 1.55
N LYS A 39 -8.57 -2.69 0.74
CA LYS A 39 -7.89 -3.77 0.05
C LYS A 39 -7.79 -3.47 -1.44
N LEU A 40 -6.56 -3.60 -1.93
CA LEU A 40 -6.20 -3.60 -3.34
C LEU A 40 -6.50 -5.00 -3.90
N GLU A 41 -7.68 -5.13 -4.48
CA GLU A 41 -8.07 -6.29 -5.25
C GLU A 41 -7.80 -6.02 -6.74
N ASN A 42 -7.33 -7.04 -7.47
CA ASN A 42 -6.97 -6.94 -8.89
C ASN A 42 -8.12 -6.49 -9.82
N GLN A 43 -9.35 -6.41 -9.30
CA GLN A 43 -10.55 -6.06 -10.07
C GLN A 43 -11.10 -4.67 -9.71
N GLY A 44 -10.56 -3.99 -8.69
CA GLY A 44 -11.12 -2.76 -8.15
C GLY A 44 -10.10 -1.64 -8.04
N GLY A 45 -9.74 -1.02 -9.18
CA GLY A 45 -9.08 0.29 -9.24
C GLY A 45 -7.78 0.38 -8.45
N LEU A 46 -6.69 -0.15 -9.00
CA LEU A 46 -5.35 0.12 -8.48
C LEU A 46 -5.08 1.64 -8.55
N PRO A 47 -4.41 2.23 -7.53
CA PRO A 47 -3.86 3.58 -7.68
C PRO A 47 -3.05 3.66 -8.97
N LEU A 48 -3.12 4.80 -9.66
CA LEU A 48 -2.51 4.97 -10.99
C LEU A 48 -1.04 4.54 -11.03
N ASP A 49 -0.32 4.76 -9.92
CA ASP A 49 1.12 4.52 -9.77
C ASP A 49 1.46 3.17 -9.11
N PHE A 50 0.48 2.29 -8.90
CA PHE A 50 0.75 0.97 -8.33
C PHE A 50 1.34 0.04 -9.40
N ASP A 51 2.62 -0.31 -9.22
CA ASP A 51 3.29 -1.33 -10.03
C ASP A 51 3.26 -2.70 -9.32
N GLY A 52 2.48 -3.63 -9.85
CA GLY A 52 2.36 -4.98 -9.29
C GLY A 52 3.64 -5.82 -9.37
N ARG A 53 4.55 -5.57 -10.32
CA ARG A 53 5.85 -6.26 -10.40
C ARG A 53 6.83 -5.71 -9.36
N ALA A 54 6.86 -4.39 -9.19
CA ALA A 54 7.61 -3.76 -8.13
C ALA A 54 7.09 -4.22 -6.76
N ALA A 55 5.77 -4.34 -6.60
CA ALA A 55 5.15 -4.85 -5.39
C ALA A 55 5.57 -6.29 -5.06
N ASP A 56 5.54 -7.21 -6.03
CA ASP A 56 5.97 -8.60 -5.79
C ASP A 56 7.45 -8.67 -5.37
N THR A 57 8.31 -7.88 -6.02
CA THR A 57 9.73 -7.79 -5.69
C THR A 57 9.92 -7.21 -4.29
N ALA A 58 9.32 -6.06 -3.99
CA ALA A 58 9.45 -5.39 -2.71
C ALA A 58 8.92 -6.24 -1.56
N VAL A 59 7.79 -6.92 -1.76
CA VAL A 59 7.22 -7.86 -0.78
C VAL A 59 8.15 -9.05 -0.55
N ARG A 60 8.75 -9.59 -1.61
CA ARG A 60 9.68 -10.71 -1.48
C ARG A 60 10.91 -10.35 -0.63
N PHE A 61 11.37 -9.10 -0.70
CA PHE A 61 12.56 -8.65 0.05
C PHE A 61 12.24 -8.01 1.41
N ASN A 62 11.12 -7.28 1.52
CA ASN A 62 10.80 -6.44 2.68
C ASN A 62 9.52 -6.87 3.41
N GLY A 63 8.67 -7.70 2.79
CA GLY A 63 7.34 -8.06 3.30
C GLY A 63 6.25 -7.01 3.04
N PHE A 64 6.60 -5.87 2.45
CA PHE A 64 5.67 -4.79 2.08
C PHE A 64 6.18 -4.05 0.84
N TYR A 65 5.30 -3.25 0.22
CA TYR A 65 5.62 -2.37 -0.89
C TYR A 65 5.25 -0.93 -0.53
N LEU A 66 6.21 -0.01 -0.64
CA LEU A 66 6.00 1.41 -0.40
C LEU A 66 6.06 2.15 -1.73
N PHE A 67 5.09 3.00 -2.00
CA PHE A 67 5.04 3.80 -3.22
C PHE A 67 4.37 5.14 -2.96
N GLN A 68 4.70 6.13 -3.76
CA GLN A 68 3.98 7.39 -3.81
C GLN A 68 3.02 7.35 -4.98
N THR A 69 1.82 7.90 -4.80
CA THR A 69 0.85 8.07 -5.86
C THR A 69 0.41 9.53 -5.95
N VAL A 70 0.18 9.97 -7.17
CA VAL A 70 -0.45 11.27 -7.46
C VAL A 70 -1.95 11.13 -7.71
N ASP A 71 -2.54 10.00 -7.33
CA ASP A 71 -3.96 9.78 -7.47
C ASP A 71 -4.73 10.64 -6.45
N ARG A 72 -5.60 11.51 -6.95
CA ARG A 72 -6.31 12.57 -6.22
C ARG A 72 -7.23 12.05 -5.09
N ARG A 73 -7.45 10.73 -5.01
CA ARG A 73 -8.12 10.07 -3.88
C ARG A 73 -7.21 9.96 -2.65
N TYR A 74 -5.89 10.02 -2.87
CA TYR A 74 -4.84 9.84 -1.86
C TYR A 74 -3.93 11.07 -1.68
N ILE A 75 -4.21 12.17 -2.37
CA ILE A 75 -3.61 13.50 -2.15
C ILE A 75 -4.74 14.39 -1.62
N GLY A 76 -4.62 14.82 -0.36
CA GLY A 76 -5.53 15.75 0.31
C GLY A 76 -5.24 17.20 -0.07
#